data_AF-A0ABD4L1V3-F1
#
_entry.id   AF-A0ABD4L1V3-F1
#
_cell.length_a   1.000
_cell.length_b   1.000
_cell.length_c   1.000
_cell.angle_alpha   90.00
_cell.angle_beta   90.00
_cell.angle_gamma   90.00
#
_symmetry.space_group_name_H-M   'P 1'
#
loop_
_entity.id
_entity.type
_entity.pdbx_description
1 polymer ?
#
loop_
_entity_poly.entity_id
_entity_poly.type
_entity_poly.pdbx_seq_one_letter_code
_entity_poly.pdbx_strand_id
1 'polypeptide(L)'
;MPSPPSPQASTAQAALDEPRHGATLPPRRLRACHECDWVAALPPLRPGEKADCPRCGHTLVRRHYRAAQRSLALAVAALVALALGVSFPFVSFQVGGIGNRIELTQTATTLIGFHQPLVAIVVLLTIVVLPAVYLLGVIWLQSGLMRGAPWPGSRALARSLDHLNPWMMADVFIIGALVSLIKIAGMAEVQLGTAFWAFCAFAVLLLMTTQSIDGDWMWFTLAGEPRAPQGTRPGERAAGQGITGCPTCGLIGRLDERGRGQCRRCGERLRARLPHSQQRTWALLAAACVMYLPANLYPIMTTTSLGHSQPSTIIGGVVDLWQMGSWPVASVIFVASILVPVGKVVALAWLCLAVRHSDELHASTRTRLYRLTELIGRWSMVDVFVVAILVALIRAGSLMSITPGPAALAFAGVVVLTMLAAMTFDPRLIWDGPDHSRPQHLEEVAHDR
;
A
#
# COMPACT_ATOMS: atom_id res chain seq x y z
N MET A 1 -70.41 -20.28 -31.68
CA MET A 1 -69.60 -19.17 -31.12
C MET A 1 -68.79 -19.73 -29.96
N PRO A 2 -67.45 -19.72 -30.02
CA PRO A 2 -66.60 -20.42 -29.06
C PRO A 2 -66.17 -19.53 -27.87
N SER A 3 -66.22 -20.14 -26.68
CA SER A 3 -65.38 -20.04 -25.45
C SER A 3 -64.63 -18.75 -25.03
N PRO A 4 -64.37 -18.58 -23.72
CA PRO A 4 -63.06 -19.04 -23.24
C PRO A 4 -63.09 -19.88 -21.95
N PRO A 5 -62.13 -20.81 -21.78
CA PRO A 5 -61.79 -21.44 -20.50
C PRO A 5 -60.58 -20.78 -19.81
N SER A 6 -60.38 -21.22 -18.57
CA SER A 6 -59.43 -20.85 -17.50
C SER A 6 -57.94 -20.61 -17.86
N PRO A 7 -57.20 -19.83 -17.04
CA PRO A 7 -55.77 -19.62 -17.20
C PRO A 7 -54.97 -20.81 -16.65
N GLN A 8 -54.14 -21.44 -17.50
CA GLN A 8 -53.11 -22.39 -17.07
C GLN A 8 -51.71 -21.82 -17.30
N ALA A 9 -50.84 -22.22 -16.38
CA ALA A 9 -49.44 -21.86 -16.26
C ALA A 9 -48.63 -22.13 -17.53
N SER A 10 -47.72 -21.20 -17.86
CA SER A 10 -46.64 -21.43 -18.83
C SER A 10 -45.30 -21.13 -18.18
N THR A 11 -44.54 -22.20 -18.00
CA THR A 11 -43.12 -22.28 -17.72
C THR A 11 -42.30 -21.42 -18.70
N ALA A 12 -41.70 -20.34 -18.22
CA ALA A 12 -40.72 -19.57 -18.97
C ALA A 12 -39.36 -20.30 -18.96
N GLN A 13 -39.15 -21.14 -19.99
CA GLN A 13 -37.84 -21.64 -20.37
C GLN A 13 -36.96 -20.44 -20.78
N ALA A 14 -35.87 -20.24 -20.06
CA ALA A 14 -34.81 -19.31 -20.41
C ALA A 14 -34.12 -19.81 -21.69
N ALA A 15 -34.55 -19.29 -22.84
CA ALA A 15 -33.90 -19.48 -24.11
C ALA A 15 -32.53 -18.79 -24.08
N LEU A 16 -31.48 -19.59 -24.34
CA LEU A 16 -30.14 -19.14 -24.67
C LEU A 16 -30.20 -18.45 -26.05
N ASP A 17 -30.39 -17.12 -26.05
CA ASP A 17 -30.27 -16.33 -27.28
C ASP A 17 -28.78 -16.21 -27.66
N GLU A 18 -28.41 -16.83 -28.78
CA GLU A 18 -27.19 -16.53 -29.52
C GLU A 18 -27.15 -15.03 -29.89
N PRO A 19 -26.02 -14.34 -29.75
CA PRO A 19 -25.95 -12.92 -30.05
C PRO A 19 -26.04 -12.69 -31.56
N ARG A 20 -27.18 -12.12 -31.98
CA ARG A 20 -27.39 -11.58 -33.34
C ARG A 20 -26.24 -10.67 -33.76
N HIS A 21 -25.55 -11.07 -34.83
CA HIS A 21 -24.60 -10.23 -35.58
C HIS A 21 -25.31 -8.94 -36.02
N GLY A 22 -24.88 -7.78 -35.51
CA GLY A 22 -25.29 -6.48 -36.05
C GLY A 22 -25.71 -5.41 -35.05
N ALA A 23 -25.79 -5.70 -33.75
CA ALA A 23 -25.88 -4.63 -32.75
C ALA A 23 -24.46 -4.12 -32.45
N THR A 24 -24.12 -2.90 -32.88
CA THR A 24 -22.93 -2.17 -32.44
C THR A 24 -23.04 -1.94 -30.93
N LEU A 25 -22.62 -2.94 -30.15
CA LEU A 25 -22.39 -2.80 -28.72
C LEU A 25 -21.56 -1.53 -28.50
N PRO A 26 -21.90 -0.69 -27.52
CA PRO A 26 -21.06 0.44 -27.16
C PRO A 26 -19.63 -0.09 -26.97
N PRO A 27 -18.59 0.62 -27.44
CA PRO A 27 -17.23 0.11 -27.42
C PRO A 27 -16.89 -0.32 -26.00
N ARG A 28 -16.84 -1.64 -25.78
CA ARG A 28 -16.61 -2.21 -24.45
C ARG A 28 -15.24 -1.73 -23.99
N ARG A 29 -15.18 -1.01 -22.87
CA ARG A 29 -13.91 -0.58 -22.29
C ARG A 29 -13.15 -1.81 -21.81
N LEU A 30 -11.91 -1.98 -22.26
CA LEU A 30 -11.10 -3.13 -21.91
C LEU A 30 -10.05 -2.76 -20.87
N ARG A 31 -9.84 -3.64 -19.90
CA ARG A 31 -8.77 -3.52 -18.88
C ARG A 31 -8.03 -4.82 -18.72
N ALA A 32 -6.71 -4.74 -18.61
CA ALA A 32 -5.88 -5.86 -18.21
C ALA A 32 -5.66 -5.82 -16.69
N CYS A 33 -5.86 -6.95 -16.03
CA CYS A 33 -5.65 -7.07 -14.59
C CYS A 33 -4.15 -6.97 -14.24
N HIS A 34 -3.81 -6.14 -13.24
CA HIS A 34 -2.44 -5.98 -12.78
C HIS A 34 -1.87 -7.21 -12.05
N GLU A 35 -2.72 -8.08 -11.52
CA GLU A 35 -2.29 -9.27 -10.77
C GLU A 35 -2.21 -10.54 -11.63
N CYS A 36 -3.22 -10.83 -12.45
CA CYS A 36 -3.31 -12.10 -13.20
C CYS A 36 -3.23 -11.93 -14.72
N ASP A 37 -2.98 -10.70 -15.19
CA ASP A 37 -2.81 -10.34 -16.61
C ASP A 37 -4.05 -10.60 -17.50
N TRP A 38 -5.21 -10.89 -16.90
CA TRP A 38 -6.45 -11.18 -17.62
C TRP A 38 -7.07 -9.92 -18.25
N VAL A 39 -7.43 -10.00 -19.53
CA VAL A 39 -8.15 -8.93 -20.23
C VAL A 39 -9.64 -9.07 -20.01
N ALA A 40 -10.22 -8.13 -19.27
CA ALA A 40 -11.66 -8.06 -19.00
C ALA A 40 -12.32 -6.90 -19.74
N ALA A 41 -13.51 -7.16 -20.28
CA ALA A 41 -14.41 -6.10 -20.72
C ALA A 41 -15.17 -5.54 -19.51
N LEU A 42 -15.06 -4.24 -19.28
CA LEU A 42 -15.79 -3.57 -18.21
C LEU A 42 -17.27 -3.43 -18.58
N PRO A 43 -18.19 -3.82 -17.67
CA PRO A 43 -19.60 -3.47 -17.82
C PRO A 43 -19.80 -1.96 -17.64
N PRO A 44 -20.91 -1.39 -18.12
CA PRO A 44 -21.28 -0.02 -17.78
C PRO A 44 -21.52 0.09 -16.27
N LEU A 45 -20.63 0.79 -15.56
CA LEU A 45 -20.68 0.96 -14.10
C LEU A 45 -21.44 2.25 -13.72
N ARG A 46 -22.39 2.13 -12.80
CA ARG A 46 -23.07 3.26 -12.14
C ARG A 46 -22.22 3.80 -10.98
N PRO A 47 -22.45 5.04 -10.52
CA PRO A 47 -21.79 5.56 -9.32
C PRO A 47 -22.06 4.65 -8.10
N GLY A 48 -21.00 4.24 -7.41
CA GLY A 48 -21.06 3.29 -6.28
C GLY A 48 -20.71 1.85 -6.65
N GLU A 49 -20.72 1.51 -7.94
CA GLU A 49 -20.41 0.15 -8.40
C GLU A 49 -18.89 -0.05 -8.62
N LYS A 50 -18.47 -1.31 -8.58
CA LYS A 50 -17.11 -1.74 -8.87
C LYS A 50 -17.12 -2.91 -9.85
N ALA A 51 -16.06 -3.04 -10.63
CA ALA A 51 -15.80 -4.21 -11.47
C ALA A 51 -14.58 -4.97 -10.92
N ASP A 52 -14.77 -6.25 -10.65
CA ASP A 52 -13.72 -7.16 -10.20
C ASP A 52 -13.28 -8.07 -11.37
N CYS A 53 -12.02 -8.50 -11.34
CA CYS A 53 -11.48 -9.42 -12.31
C CYS A 53 -12.14 -10.80 -12.14
N PRO A 54 -12.71 -11.40 -13.19
CA PRO A 54 -13.38 -12.70 -13.07
C PRO A 54 -12.43 -13.85 -12.76
N ARG A 55 -11.11 -13.67 -12.98
CA ARG A 55 -10.10 -14.71 -12.78
C ARG A 55 -9.50 -14.72 -11.38
N CYS A 56 -8.99 -13.58 -10.90
CA CYS A 56 -8.36 -13.49 -9.57
C CYS A 56 -9.19 -12.72 -8.53
N GLY A 57 -10.30 -12.09 -8.90
CA GLY A 57 -11.11 -11.26 -8.01
C GLY A 57 -10.49 -9.90 -7.65
N HIS A 58 -9.41 -9.47 -8.31
CA HIS A 58 -8.83 -8.14 -8.09
C HIS A 58 -9.76 -7.04 -8.61
N THR A 59 -9.99 -5.97 -7.84
CA THR A 59 -10.85 -4.85 -8.26
C THR A 59 -10.16 -4.05 -9.37
N LEU A 60 -10.74 -4.05 -10.57
CA LEU A 60 -10.19 -3.38 -11.76
C LEU A 60 -10.53 -1.88 -11.77
N VAL A 61 -11.78 -1.55 -11.47
CA VAL A 61 -12.30 -0.17 -11.45
C VAL A 61 -13.35 -0.04 -10.36
N ARG A 62 -13.38 1.09 -9.67
CA ARG A 62 -14.44 1.46 -8.72
C ARG A 62 -14.93 2.87 -9.05
N ARG A 63 -16.25 3.04 -9.20
CA ARG A 63 -16.88 4.34 -9.47
C ARG A 63 -17.39 4.96 -8.19
N HIS A 64 -16.96 6.19 -7.89
CA HIS A 64 -17.45 6.94 -6.73
C HIS A 64 -18.47 8.01 -7.11
N TYR A 65 -19.48 8.23 -6.26
CA TYR A 65 -20.40 9.35 -6.40
C TYR A 65 -19.67 10.68 -6.15
N ARG A 66 -19.81 11.63 -7.09
CA ARG A 66 -19.17 12.96 -7.05
C ARG A 66 -17.67 12.89 -6.67
N ALA A 67 -16.92 12.05 -7.38
CA ALA A 67 -15.53 11.71 -7.07
C ALA A 67 -14.63 12.94 -6.80
N ALA A 68 -14.69 13.99 -7.63
CA ALA A 68 -13.88 15.19 -7.45
C ALA A 68 -14.24 16.00 -6.18
N GLN A 69 -15.52 16.28 -5.95
CA GLN A 69 -15.95 17.07 -4.78
C GLN A 69 -15.66 16.34 -3.47
N ARG A 70 -15.92 15.03 -3.42
CA ARG A 70 -15.66 14.22 -2.23
C ARG A 70 -14.17 14.13 -1.91
N SER A 71 -13.35 13.81 -2.90
CA SER A 71 -11.89 13.68 -2.69
C SER A 71 -11.26 15.02 -2.34
N LEU A 72 -11.72 16.13 -2.94
CA LEU A 72 -11.27 17.47 -2.58
C LEU A 72 -11.63 17.84 -1.14
N ALA A 73 -12.90 17.65 -0.74
CA ALA A 73 -13.35 17.98 0.63
C ALA A 73 -12.61 17.17 1.69
N LEU A 74 -12.42 15.86 1.45
CA LEU A 74 -11.65 14.99 2.34
C LEU A 74 -10.17 15.41 2.41
N ALA A 75 -9.56 15.75 1.27
CA ALA A 75 -8.16 16.17 1.24
C ALA A 75 -7.93 17.50 1.98
N VAL A 76 -8.83 18.47 1.82
CA VAL A 76 -8.79 19.75 2.56
C VAL A 76 -8.97 19.51 4.05
N ALA A 77 -9.97 18.71 4.46
CA ALA A 77 -10.19 18.38 5.86
C ALA A 77 -8.98 17.65 6.47
N ALA A 78 -8.39 16.70 5.75
CA ALA A 78 -7.18 15.99 6.17
C ALA A 78 -5.99 16.95 6.32
N LEU A 79 -5.82 17.92 5.42
CA LEU A 79 -4.73 18.90 5.48
C LEU A 79 -4.87 19.82 6.70
N VAL A 80 -6.10 20.28 7.00
CA VAL A 80 -6.39 21.05 8.21
C VAL A 80 -6.13 20.21 9.47
N ALA A 81 -6.59 18.96 9.50
CA ALA A 81 -6.35 18.06 10.62
C ALA A 81 -4.86 17.78 10.83
N LEU A 82 -4.07 17.65 9.75
CA LEU A 82 -2.61 17.54 9.82
C LEU A 82 -1.97 18.80 10.41
N ALA A 83 -2.38 19.99 9.96
CA ALA A 83 -1.87 21.25 10.49
C ALA A 83 -2.14 21.35 12.00
N LEU A 84 -3.38 21.05 12.44
CA LEU A 84 -3.72 20.99 13.86
C LEU A 84 -2.93 19.92 14.62
N GLY A 85 -2.71 18.74 14.02
CA GLY A 85 -1.91 17.67 14.62
C GLY A 85 -0.45 18.05 14.87
N VAL A 86 0.12 18.93 14.03
CA VAL A 86 1.52 19.38 14.15
C VAL A 86 1.68 20.62 15.03
N SER A 87 0.65 21.46 15.16
CA SER A 87 0.73 22.74 15.89
C SER A 87 0.45 22.65 17.39
N PHE A 88 -0.15 21.56 17.88
CA PHE A 88 -0.57 21.43 19.28
C PHE A 88 0.24 20.32 20.01
N PRO A 89 0.29 20.34 21.36
CA PRO A 89 0.96 19.29 22.12
C PRO A 89 0.24 17.95 21.93
N PHE A 90 1.02 16.90 21.66
CA PHE A 90 0.53 15.55 21.38
C PHE A 90 0.24 14.79 22.68
N VAL A 91 1.20 14.78 23.60
CA VAL A 91 1.09 14.16 24.92
C VAL A 91 1.64 15.12 25.97
N SER A 92 0.97 15.19 27.11
CA SER A 92 1.48 15.88 28.30
C SER A 92 1.44 14.95 29.50
N PHE A 93 2.42 15.07 30.36
CA PHE A 93 2.48 14.32 31.61
C PHE A 93 2.96 15.20 32.75
N GLN A 94 2.54 14.84 33.96
CA GLN A 94 2.95 15.51 35.19
C GLN A 94 3.63 14.49 36.11
N VAL A 95 4.86 14.78 36.54
CA VAL A 95 5.58 13.98 37.53
C VAL A 95 6.10 14.94 38.60
N GLY A 96 5.67 14.75 39.85
CA GLY A 96 6.12 15.59 40.97
C GLY A 96 5.74 17.08 40.84
N GLY A 97 4.63 17.40 40.17
CA GLY A 97 4.15 18.78 39.98
C GLY A 97 4.78 19.56 38.82
N ILE A 98 5.81 19.02 38.16
CA ILE A 98 6.39 19.60 36.94
C ILE A 98 5.76 18.90 35.73
N GLY A 99 5.08 19.67 34.89
CA GLY A 99 4.46 19.20 33.66
C GLY A 99 5.38 19.36 32.46
N ASN A 100 5.48 18.34 31.62
CA ASN A 100 6.16 18.42 30.32
C ASN A 100 5.18 18.16 29.18
N ARG A 101 5.39 18.82 28.03
CA ARG A 101 4.56 18.72 26.83
C ARG A 101 5.43 18.28 25.66
N ILE A 102 4.94 17.32 24.89
CA ILE A 102 5.67 16.76 23.75
C ILE A 102 4.88 17.02 22.49
N GLU A 103 5.53 17.68 21.54
CA GLU A 103 5.04 17.90 20.18
C GLU A 103 5.58 16.80 19.24
N LEU A 104 4.85 16.52 18.16
CA LEU A 104 5.29 15.53 17.16
C LEU A 104 6.64 15.90 16.53
N THR A 105 6.87 17.19 16.29
CA THR A 105 8.13 17.70 15.72
C THR A 105 9.30 17.52 16.67
N GLN A 106 9.07 17.64 17.98
CA GLN A 106 10.08 17.40 19.00
C GLN A 106 10.56 15.94 19.02
N THR A 107 9.71 14.99 18.64
CA THR A 107 10.12 13.58 18.47
C THR A 107 11.23 13.46 17.42
N ALA A 108 11.11 14.17 16.29
CA ALA A 108 12.14 14.14 15.25
C ALA A 108 13.43 14.84 15.71
N THR A 109 13.34 16.01 16.33
CA THR A 109 14.54 16.76 16.78
C THR A 109 15.28 16.05 17.92
N THR A 110 14.57 15.35 18.80
CA THR A 110 15.20 14.54 19.85
C THR A 110 15.97 13.35 19.27
N LEU A 111 15.44 12.64 18.28
CA LEU A 111 16.16 11.55 17.60
C LEU A 111 17.43 12.03 16.87
N ILE A 112 17.39 13.22 16.26
CA ILE A 112 18.58 13.84 15.63
C ILE A 112 19.67 14.07 16.68
N GLY A 113 19.30 14.51 17.88
CA GLY A 113 20.23 14.72 19.00
C GLY A 113 20.91 13.43 19.48
N PHE A 114 20.35 12.25 19.24
CA PHE A 114 20.91 10.94 19.60
C PHE A 114 21.73 10.29 18.48
N HIS A 115 22.23 11.07 17.53
CA HIS A 115 23.01 10.57 16.38
C HIS A 115 22.29 9.53 15.51
N GLN A 116 20.95 9.51 15.53
CA GLN A 116 20.11 8.68 14.65
C GLN A 116 19.29 9.54 13.66
N PRO A 117 19.92 10.43 12.87
CA PRO A 117 19.20 11.36 12.00
C PRO A 117 18.40 10.65 10.90
N LEU A 118 18.85 9.47 10.47
CA LEU A 118 18.17 8.70 9.41
C LEU A 118 16.77 8.27 9.85
N VAL A 119 16.63 7.75 11.08
CA VAL A 119 15.32 7.33 11.62
C VAL A 119 14.41 8.56 11.81
N ALA A 120 14.95 9.67 12.33
CA ALA A 120 14.20 10.91 12.47
C ALA A 120 13.65 11.44 11.13
N ILE A 121 14.49 11.44 10.09
CA ILE A 121 14.11 11.87 8.75
C ILE A 121 13.01 10.96 8.19
N VAL A 122 13.14 9.63 8.31
CA VAL A 122 12.12 8.69 7.83
C VAL A 122 10.79 8.92 8.55
N VAL A 123 10.81 9.11 9.87
CA VAL A 123 9.61 9.38 10.67
C VAL A 123 8.95 10.69 10.23
N LEU A 124 9.70 11.80 10.15
CA LEU A 124 9.16 13.10 9.74
C LEU A 124 8.64 13.08 8.29
N LEU A 125 9.39 12.44 7.39
CA LEU A 125 9.05 12.32 5.99
C LEU A 125 7.74 11.55 5.79
N THR A 126 7.57 10.40 6.45
CA THR A 126 6.41 9.52 6.27
C THR A 126 5.14 9.99 7.00
N ILE A 127 5.29 10.71 8.11
CA ILE A 127 4.17 11.17 8.95
C ILE A 127 3.65 12.54 8.51
N VAL A 128 4.55 13.47 8.17
CA VAL A 128 4.19 14.87 7.93
C VAL A 128 4.38 15.25 6.47
N VAL A 129 5.59 15.10 5.94
CA VAL A 129 5.96 15.68 4.64
C VAL A 129 5.26 14.98 3.48
N LEU A 130 5.34 13.65 3.38
CA LEU A 130 4.73 12.89 2.30
C LEU A 130 3.20 13.01 2.28
N PRO A 131 2.49 12.88 3.42
CA PRO A 131 1.05 13.14 3.44
C PRO A 131 0.69 14.58 3.07
N ALA A 132 1.45 15.58 3.53
CA ALA A 132 1.19 16.97 3.14
C ALA A 132 1.35 17.18 1.63
N VAL A 133 2.44 16.67 1.03
CA VAL A 133 2.68 16.72 -0.41
C VAL A 133 1.58 15.99 -1.18
N TYR A 134 1.17 14.81 -0.70
CA TYR A 134 0.09 14.04 -1.30
C TYR A 134 -1.25 14.80 -1.27
N LEU A 135 -1.63 15.34 -0.11
CA LEU A 135 -2.89 16.08 0.07
C LEU A 135 -2.92 17.36 -0.78
N LEU A 136 -1.82 18.12 -0.79
CA LEU A 136 -1.69 19.29 -1.68
C LEU A 136 -1.79 18.90 -3.15
N GLY A 137 -1.18 17.77 -3.53
CA GLY A 137 -1.26 17.23 -4.89
C GLY A 137 -2.69 16.84 -5.28
N VAL A 138 -3.43 16.19 -4.37
CA VAL A 138 -4.85 15.85 -4.59
C VAL A 138 -5.70 17.11 -4.70
N ILE A 139 -5.51 18.10 -3.83
CA ILE A 139 -6.23 19.39 -3.87
C ILE A 139 -5.97 20.09 -5.22
N TRP A 140 -4.71 20.14 -5.67
CA TRP A 140 -4.33 20.72 -6.95
C TRP A 140 -5.02 20.02 -8.13
N LEU A 141 -4.97 18.70 -8.20
CA LEU A 141 -5.59 17.93 -9.27
C LEU A 141 -7.11 18.08 -9.29
N GLN A 142 -7.76 17.87 -8.15
CA GLN A 142 -9.22 17.86 -8.06
C GLN A 142 -9.81 19.25 -8.26
N SER A 143 -9.13 20.31 -7.80
CA SER A 143 -9.54 21.69 -8.08
C SER A 143 -9.49 22.03 -9.57
N GLY A 144 -8.47 21.56 -10.31
CA GLY A 144 -8.39 21.71 -11.76
C GLY A 144 -9.50 20.96 -12.50
N LEU A 145 -9.77 19.72 -12.07
CA LEU A 145 -10.85 18.91 -12.63
C LEU A 145 -12.23 19.54 -12.39
N MET A 146 -12.45 20.18 -11.23
CA MET A 146 -13.70 20.91 -10.95
C MET A 146 -13.87 22.17 -11.80
N ARG A 147 -12.78 22.83 -12.20
CA ARG A 147 -12.82 24.01 -13.08
C ARG A 147 -13.04 23.66 -14.55
N GLY A 148 -13.05 22.37 -14.92
CA GLY A 148 -13.13 21.91 -16.30
C GLY A 148 -11.85 22.12 -17.11
N ALA A 149 -10.83 22.76 -16.53
CA ALA A 149 -9.53 23.02 -17.15
C ALA A 149 -8.42 22.50 -16.22
N PRO A 150 -7.76 21.38 -16.55
CA PRO A 150 -6.69 20.84 -15.72
C PRO A 150 -5.51 21.80 -15.68
N TRP A 151 -4.96 22.02 -14.48
CA TRP A 151 -3.78 22.86 -14.28
C TRP A 151 -2.55 22.30 -15.03
N PRO A 152 -1.57 23.15 -15.38
CA PRO A 152 -0.30 22.67 -15.94
C PRO A 152 0.36 21.65 -15.00
N GLY A 153 0.97 20.63 -15.57
CA GLY A 153 1.64 19.56 -14.79
C GLY A 153 0.71 18.51 -14.17
N SER A 154 -0.62 18.62 -14.31
CA SER A 154 -1.57 17.66 -13.70
C SER A 154 -1.30 16.20 -14.08
N ARG A 155 -0.84 15.91 -15.31
CA ARG A 155 -0.50 14.54 -15.72
C ARG A 155 0.71 13.97 -14.99
N ALA A 156 1.74 14.80 -14.79
CA ALA A 156 2.95 14.37 -14.08
C ALA A 156 2.64 14.16 -12.59
N LEU A 157 1.88 15.08 -11.99
CA LEU A 157 1.44 14.99 -10.60
C LEU A 157 0.56 13.74 -10.36
N ALA A 158 -0.43 13.50 -11.22
CA ALA A 158 -1.28 12.31 -11.13
C ALA A 158 -0.48 10.99 -11.19
N ARG A 159 0.57 10.94 -12.03
CA ARG A 159 1.47 9.78 -12.10
C ARG A 159 2.30 9.62 -10.83
N SER A 160 2.82 10.71 -10.27
CA SER A 160 3.63 10.67 -9.06
C SER A 160 2.85 10.28 -7.81
N LEU A 161 1.56 10.65 -7.71
CA LEU A 161 0.74 10.33 -6.54
C LEU A 161 0.56 8.83 -6.30
N ASP A 162 0.44 8.02 -7.36
CA ASP A 162 0.33 6.56 -7.23
C ASP A 162 1.58 5.95 -6.59
N HIS A 163 2.76 6.52 -6.83
CA HIS A 163 4.00 6.06 -6.23
C HIS A 163 4.18 6.49 -4.77
N LEU A 164 3.50 7.55 -4.32
CA LEU A 164 3.59 8.07 -2.96
C LEU A 164 2.68 7.33 -1.97
N ASN A 165 1.55 6.80 -2.45
CA ASN A 165 0.55 6.15 -1.60
C ASN A 165 1.12 5.08 -0.65
N PRO A 166 2.00 4.16 -1.11
CA PRO A 166 2.52 3.11 -0.24
C PRO A 166 3.47 3.58 0.88
N TRP A 167 3.97 4.82 0.81
CA TRP A 167 4.96 5.36 1.75
C TRP A 167 4.33 6.19 2.88
N MET A 168 3.04 6.51 2.78
CA MET A 168 2.32 7.23 3.81
C MET A 168 1.88 6.26 4.91
N MET A 169 2.35 6.48 6.14
CA MET A 169 2.17 5.54 7.27
C MET A 169 1.49 6.20 8.48
N ALA A 170 0.64 7.21 8.25
CA ALA A 170 -0.02 7.95 9.34
C ALA A 170 -0.93 7.06 10.21
N ASP A 171 -1.62 6.10 9.61
CA ASP A 171 -2.44 5.11 10.31
C ASP A 171 -1.60 4.18 11.18
N VAL A 172 -0.46 3.73 10.67
CA VAL A 172 0.52 2.90 11.38
C VAL A 172 1.11 3.65 12.58
N PHE A 173 1.39 4.95 12.43
CA PHE A 173 1.87 5.80 13.51
C PHE A 173 0.87 5.88 14.68
N ILE A 174 -0.43 6.03 14.43
CA ILE A 174 -1.45 6.09 15.51
C ILE A 174 -1.44 4.82 16.35
N ILE A 175 -1.30 3.65 15.72
CA ILE A 175 -1.23 2.38 16.43
C ILE A 175 0.04 2.32 17.27
N GLY A 176 1.19 2.74 16.70
CA GLY A 176 2.45 2.82 17.44
C GLY A 176 2.37 3.79 18.63
N ALA A 177 1.72 4.94 18.47
CA ALA A 177 1.48 5.90 19.52
C ALA A 177 0.62 5.31 20.65
N LEU A 178 -0.46 4.59 20.31
CA LEU A 178 -1.33 3.95 21.27
C LEU A 178 -0.60 2.84 22.05
N VAL A 179 0.18 1.99 21.37
CA VAL A 179 0.98 0.95 22.02
C VAL A 179 2.02 1.57 22.97
N SER A 180 2.68 2.65 22.53
CA SER A 180 3.64 3.39 23.37
C SER A 180 2.98 4.02 24.59
N LEU A 181 1.78 4.58 24.43
CA LEU A 181 1.01 5.17 25.50
C LEU A 181 0.63 4.13 26.56
N ILE A 182 0.15 2.94 26.14
CA ILE A 182 -0.20 1.85 27.06
C ILE A 182 1.02 1.44 27.90
N LYS A 183 2.21 1.38 27.29
CA LYS A 183 3.46 1.07 28.00
C LYS A 183 3.79 2.10 29.08
N ILE A 184 3.54 3.38 28.83
CA ILE A 184 3.88 4.47 29.75
C ILE A 184 2.78 4.70 30.80
N ALA A 185 1.51 4.48 30.46
CA ALA A 185 0.39 4.64 31.38
C ALA A 185 0.48 3.71 32.60
N GLY A 186 1.23 2.61 32.51
CA GLY A 186 1.56 1.76 33.66
C GLY A 186 2.54 2.38 34.65
N MET A 187 3.22 3.48 34.28
CA MET A 187 4.26 4.14 35.09
C MET A 187 3.93 5.59 35.48
N ALA A 188 3.04 6.28 34.75
CA ALA A 188 2.71 7.69 34.99
C ALA A 188 1.28 8.05 34.56
N GLU A 189 0.72 9.13 35.12
CA GLU A 189 -0.54 9.72 34.66
C GLU A 189 -0.29 10.47 33.34
N VAL A 190 -0.88 9.96 32.25
CA VAL A 190 -0.70 10.52 30.91
C VAL A 190 -1.98 11.17 30.42
N GLN A 191 -1.89 12.44 30.03
CA GLN A 191 -3.00 13.18 29.43
C GLN A 191 -2.76 13.34 27.93
N LEU A 192 -3.79 13.00 27.14
CA LEU A 192 -3.78 13.14 25.69
C LEU A 192 -4.08 14.58 25.29
N GLY A 193 -3.19 15.19 24.53
CA GLY A 193 -3.38 16.55 24.02
C GLY A 193 -4.32 16.62 22.81
N THR A 194 -4.68 17.83 22.40
CA THR A 194 -5.56 18.06 21.24
C THR A 194 -4.95 17.55 19.93
N ALA A 195 -3.61 17.57 19.80
CA ALA A 195 -2.94 17.05 18.62
C ALA A 195 -3.10 15.54 18.46
N PHE A 196 -3.23 14.75 19.54
CA PHE A 196 -3.48 13.31 19.44
C PHE A 196 -4.81 13.05 18.70
N TRP A 197 -5.88 13.73 19.12
CA TRP A 197 -7.20 13.60 18.50
C TRP A 197 -7.23 14.16 17.07
N ALA A 198 -6.59 15.31 16.83
CA ALA A 198 -6.44 15.87 15.50
C ALA A 198 -5.67 14.92 14.57
N PHE A 199 -4.63 14.27 15.06
CA PHE A 199 -3.86 13.29 14.29
C PHE A 199 -4.66 12.00 14.03
N CYS A 200 -5.48 11.54 14.98
CA CYS A 200 -6.41 10.43 14.74
C CYS A 200 -7.41 10.77 13.62
N ALA A 201 -8.01 11.98 13.67
CA ALA A 201 -8.89 12.46 12.61
C ALA A 201 -8.15 12.56 11.27
N PHE A 202 -6.91 13.08 11.27
CA PHE A 202 -6.04 13.12 10.09
C PHE A 202 -5.78 11.74 9.50
N ALA A 203 -5.41 10.74 10.31
CA ALA A 203 -5.14 9.39 9.83
C ALA A 203 -6.37 8.76 9.15
N VAL A 204 -7.55 8.93 9.74
CA VAL A 204 -8.82 8.47 9.16
C VAL A 204 -9.15 9.24 7.88
N LEU A 205 -9.05 10.57 7.89
CA LEU A 205 -9.36 11.40 6.73
C LEU A 205 -8.38 11.16 5.58
N LEU A 206 -7.09 10.91 5.86
CA LEU A 206 -6.09 10.54 4.88
C LEU A 206 -6.45 9.19 4.24
N LEU A 207 -6.81 8.17 5.05
CA LEU A 207 -7.26 6.88 4.55
C LEU A 207 -8.53 7.00 3.70
N MET A 208 -9.50 7.81 4.12
CA MET A 208 -10.69 8.08 3.33
C MET A 208 -10.37 8.83 2.04
N THR A 209 -9.39 9.73 2.06
CA THR A 209 -8.92 10.47 0.88
C THR A 209 -8.32 9.50 -0.13
N THR A 210 -7.36 8.64 0.27
CA THR A 210 -6.70 7.68 -0.63
C THR A 210 -7.70 6.69 -1.24
N GLN A 211 -8.70 6.24 -0.46
CA GLN A 211 -9.76 5.35 -0.95
C GLN A 211 -10.81 6.05 -1.83
N SER A 212 -10.94 7.37 -1.75
CA SER A 212 -11.94 8.12 -2.53
C SER A 212 -11.49 8.48 -3.95
N ILE A 213 -10.19 8.36 -4.23
CA ILE A 213 -9.62 8.71 -5.54
C ILE A 213 -9.96 7.62 -6.54
N ASP A 214 -10.89 7.94 -7.45
CA ASP A 214 -11.16 7.12 -8.64
C ASP A 214 -10.11 7.44 -9.70
N GLY A 215 -9.01 6.67 -9.70
CA GLY A 215 -7.93 6.83 -10.67
C GLY A 215 -8.39 6.69 -12.12
N ASP A 216 -9.34 5.80 -12.40
CA ASP A 216 -9.88 5.61 -13.74
C ASP A 216 -10.63 6.86 -14.24
N TRP A 217 -11.54 7.37 -13.41
CA TRP A 217 -12.29 8.61 -13.68
C TRP A 217 -11.35 9.80 -13.81
N MET A 218 -10.40 9.95 -12.88
CA MET A 218 -9.43 11.04 -12.86
C MET A 218 -8.68 11.11 -14.19
N TRP A 219 -8.07 10.00 -14.61
CA TRP A 219 -7.36 9.95 -15.88
C TRP A 219 -8.29 10.13 -17.08
N PHE A 220 -9.59 9.80 -16.96
CA PHE A 220 -10.55 9.86 -18.07
C PHE A 220 -10.93 11.30 -18.34
N THR A 221 -11.20 12.05 -17.28
CA THR A 221 -11.44 13.49 -17.37
C THR A 221 -10.17 14.24 -17.81
N LEU A 222 -8.98 13.79 -17.40
CA LEU A 222 -7.71 14.50 -17.67
C LEU A 222 -7.17 14.34 -19.10
N ALA A 223 -7.35 13.16 -19.71
CA ALA A 223 -6.72 12.83 -20.98
C ALA A 223 -7.62 12.00 -21.93
N GLY A 224 -8.89 11.79 -21.57
CA GLY A 224 -9.77 10.87 -22.27
C GLY A 224 -9.39 9.42 -22.06
N GLU A 225 -10.02 8.53 -22.83
CA GLU A 225 -9.61 7.13 -22.93
C GLU A 225 -9.40 6.77 -24.41
N PRO A 226 -8.14 6.63 -24.85
CA PRO A 226 -7.84 6.09 -26.17
C PRO A 226 -8.43 4.69 -26.33
N ARG A 227 -8.85 4.34 -27.54
CA ARG A 227 -9.33 2.97 -27.83
C ARG A 227 -8.22 1.96 -27.60
N ALA A 228 -8.58 0.77 -27.13
CA ALA A 228 -7.66 -0.35 -27.01
C ALA A 228 -7.06 -0.70 -28.39
N PRO A 229 -5.84 -1.26 -28.45
CA PRO A 229 -5.25 -1.74 -29.70
C PRO A 229 -6.20 -2.68 -30.46
N GLN A 230 -6.22 -2.57 -31.79
CA GLN A 230 -7.01 -3.46 -32.64
C GLN A 230 -6.60 -4.93 -32.40
N GLY A 231 -7.58 -5.83 -32.38
CA GLY A 231 -7.35 -7.25 -32.11
C GLY A 231 -7.30 -7.64 -30.64
N THR A 232 -7.50 -6.70 -29.70
CA THR A 232 -7.58 -7.04 -28.27
C THR A 232 -8.82 -7.90 -27.99
N ARG A 233 -8.61 -9.11 -27.47
CA ARG A 233 -9.63 -10.09 -27.12
C ARG A 233 -9.82 -10.14 -25.59
N PRO A 234 -11.04 -9.89 -25.07
CA PRO A 234 -11.36 -10.16 -23.68
C PRO A 234 -11.46 -11.67 -23.45
N GLY A 235 -11.21 -12.12 -22.22
CA GLY A 235 -11.21 -13.55 -21.91
C GLY A 235 -9.88 -14.25 -22.16
N GLU A 236 -8.85 -13.50 -22.54
CA GLU A 236 -7.49 -14.00 -22.77
C GLU A 236 -6.49 -13.18 -21.94
N ARG A 237 -5.27 -13.68 -21.81
CA ARG A 237 -4.18 -12.97 -21.12
C ARG A 237 -3.63 -11.87 -22.02
N ALA A 238 -3.22 -10.76 -21.41
CA ALA A 238 -2.63 -9.63 -22.13
C ALA A 238 -1.27 -9.99 -22.75
N ALA A 239 -0.42 -10.72 -22.02
CA ALA A 239 0.88 -11.18 -22.53
C ALA A 239 0.78 -12.00 -23.82
N GLY A 240 -0.20 -12.91 -23.91
CA GLY A 240 -0.41 -13.76 -25.09
C GLY A 240 -0.82 -12.98 -26.34
N GLN A 241 -1.26 -11.73 -26.18
CA GLN A 241 -1.71 -10.86 -27.26
C GLN A 241 -0.71 -9.72 -27.57
N GLY A 242 0.47 -9.71 -26.94
CA GLY A 242 1.47 -8.64 -27.13
C GLY A 242 1.01 -7.27 -26.60
N ILE A 243 0.16 -7.27 -25.57
CA ILE A 243 -0.39 -6.06 -24.93
C ILE A 243 -0.17 -6.11 -23.41
N THR A 244 -0.27 -4.97 -22.75
CA THR A 244 -0.27 -4.90 -21.27
C THR A 244 -1.13 -3.76 -20.78
N GLY A 245 -1.66 -3.89 -19.56
CA GLY A 245 -2.24 -2.77 -18.83
C GLY A 245 -1.16 -1.82 -18.32
N CYS A 246 -1.40 -0.51 -18.42
CA CYS A 246 -0.57 0.51 -17.80
C CYS A 246 -0.73 0.49 -16.27
N PRO A 247 0.33 0.37 -15.46
CA PRO A 247 0.22 0.32 -14.00
C PRO A 247 -0.35 1.60 -13.36
N THR A 248 -0.21 2.76 -14.01
CA THR A 248 -0.67 4.05 -13.48
C THR A 248 -2.11 4.39 -13.88
N CYS A 249 -2.43 4.28 -15.17
CA CYS A 249 -3.75 4.73 -15.67
C CYS A 249 -4.66 3.57 -16.11
N GLY A 250 -4.17 2.33 -16.05
CA GLY A 250 -4.87 1.09 -16.43
C GLY A 250 -5.19 0.95 -17.93
N LEU A 251 -4.77 1.88 -18.79
CA LEU A 251 -5.00 1.79 -20.24
C LEU A 251 -4.23 0.60 -20.83
N ILE A 252 -4.88 -0.17 -21.70
CA ILE A 252 -4.21 -1.21 -22.49
C ILE A 252 -3.34 -0.57 -23.57
N GLY A 253 -2.06 -0.91 -23.58
CA GLY A 253 -1.11 -0.50 -24.61
C GLY A 253 -0.49 -1.70 -25.32
N ARG A 254 -0.11 -1.48 -26.59
CA ARG A 254 0.63 -2.45 -27.39
C ARG A 254 2.10 -2.47 -26.99
N LEU A 255 2.69 -3.64 -27.02
CA LEU A 255 4.12 -3.84 -26.81
C LEU A 255 4.81 -4.10 -28.15
N ASP A 256 6.08 -3.71 -28.23
CA ASP A 256 6.99 -4.11 -29.31
C ASP A 256 7.43 -5.58 -29.15
N GLU A 257 8.16 -6.11 -30.13
CA GLU A 257 8.70 -7.48 -30.10
C GLU A 257 9.61 -7.74 -28.90
N ARG A 258 10.17 -6.68 -28.29
CA ARG A 258 11.02 -6.76 -27.09
C ARG A 258 10.20 -6.65 -25.79
N GLY A 259 8.87 -6.65 -25.89
CA GLY A 259 7.96 -6.56 -24.75
C GLY A 259 7.94 -5.19 -24.06
N ARG A 260 8.26 -4.10 -24.78
CA ARG A 260 8.32 -2.72 -24.29
C ARG A 260 7.32 -1.84 -25.02
N GLY A 261 6.83 -0.79 -24.35
CA GLY A 261 5.94 0.19 -24.97
C GLY A 261 5.86 1.47 -24.15
N GLN A 262 5.05 2.42 -24.61
CA GLN A 262 4.71 3.63 -23.86
C GLN A 262 3.21 3.83 -23.84
N CYS A 263 2.69 4.23 -22.68
CA CYS A 263 1.28 4.51 -22.53
C CYS A 263 0.89 5.77 -23.29
N ARG A 264 -0.08 5.67 -24.21
CA ARG A 264 -0.58 6.82 -25.00
C ARG A 264 -1.36 7.86 -24.18
N ARG A 265 -1.76 7.53 -22.94
CA ARG A 265 -2.57 8.39 -22.07
C ARG A 265 -1.73 9.10 -21.02
N CYS A 266 -0.95 8.35 -20.24
CA CYS A 266 -0.13 8.90 -19.17
C CYS A 266 1.36 8.97 -19.48
N GLY A 267 1.84 8.40 -20.60
CA GLY A 267 3.28 8.39 -20.94
C GLY A 267 4.14 7.40 -20.13
N GLU A 268 3.54 6.60 -19.25
CA GLU A 268 4.25 5.59 -18.45
C GLU A 268 4.91 4.52 -19.33
N ARG A 269 6.08 4.01 -18.90
CA ARG A 269 6.77 2.94 -19.61
C ARG A 269 6.04 1.62 -19.40
N LEU A 270 5.58 1.03 -20.50
CA LEU A 270 4.90 -0.27 -20.51
C LEU A 270 5.91 -1.39 -20.69
N ARG A 271 5.70 -2.49 -19.97
CA ARG A 271 6.52 -3.71 -20.09
C ARG A 271 5.63 -4.94 -19.93
N ALA A 272 5.95 -5.99 -20.68
CA ALA A 272 5.29 -7.30 -20.56
C ALA A 272 5.37 -7.82 -19.12
N ARG A 273 6.59 -7.89 -18.56
CA ARG A 273 6.88 -8.21 -17.16
C ARG A 273 7.97 -7.29 -16.62
N LEU A 274 8.03 -7.14 -15.30
CA LEU A 274 9.10 -6.40 -14.64
C LEU A 274 10.46 -7.10 -14.90
N PRO A 275 11.48 -6.38 -15.39
CA PRO A 275 12.76 -6.98 -15.73
C PRO A 275 13.47 -7.49 -14.47
N HIS A 276 13.98 -8.72 -14.53
CA HIS A 276 14.67 -9.39 -13.44
C HIS A 276 13.91 -9.36 -12.10
N SER A 277 12.57 -9.37 -12.13
CA SER A 277 11.73 -9.28 -10.92
C SER A 277 12.13 -10.30 -9.86
N GLN A 278 12.26 -11.58 -10.22
CA GLN A 278 12.69 -12.62 -9.28
C GLN A 278 14.08 -12.35 -8.69
N GLN A 279 15.07 -12.00 -9.50
CA GLN A 279 16.43 -11.73 -9.03
C GLN A 279 16.47 -10.53 -8.08
N ARG A 280 15.72 -9.46 -8.39
CA ARG A 280 15.61 -8.27 -7.54
C ARG A 280 14.93 -8.59 -6.22
N THR A 281 13.83 -9.35 -6.24
CA THR A 281 13.14 -9.79 -5.03
C THR A 281 14.06 -10.67 -4.16
N TRP A 282 14.78 -11.64 -4.74
CA TRP A 282 15.75 -12.46 -4.01
C TRP A 282 16.89 -11.63 -3.40
N ALA A 283 17.46 -10.68 -4.16
CA ALA A 283 18.53 -9.82 -3.66
C ALA A 283 18.05 -8.95 -2.47
N LEU A 284 16.83 -8.39 -2.55
CA LEU A 284 16.25 -7.61 -1.46
C LEU A 284 15.91 -8.48 -0.24
N LEU A 285 15.41 -9.70 -0.44
CA LEU A 285 15.16 -10.66 0.64
C LEU A 285 16.46 -11.09 1.33
N ALA A 286 17.51 -11.38 0.57
CA ALA A 286 18.82 -11.72 1.13
C ALA A 286 19.40 -10.57 1.96
N ALA A 287 19.33 -9.34 1.44
CA ALA A 287 19.75 -8.15 2.18
C ALA A 287 18.90 -7.93 3.45
N ALA A 288 17.58 -8.18 3.39
CA ALA A 288 16.72 -8.12 4.57
C ALA A 288 17.11 -9.17 5.62
N CYS A 289 17.41 -10.41 5.22
CA CYS A 289 17.89 -11.45 6.14
C CYS A 289 19.20 -11.06 6.83
N VAL A 290 20.15 -10.48 6.09
CA VAL A 290 21.43 -10.01 6.65
C VAL A 290 21.21 -8.93 7.70
N MET A 291 20.32 -7.97 7.45
CA MET A 291 20.02 -6.91 8.42
C MET A 291 19.10 -7.35 9.56
N TYR A 292 18.36 -8.45 9.40
CA TYR A 292 17.53 -9.01 10.47
C TYR A 292 18.38 -9.54 11.63
N LEU A 293 19.59 -10.00 11.35
CA LEU A 293 20.53 -10.48 12.36
C LEU A 293 20.93 -9.38 13.36
N PRO A 294 21.54 -8.23 12.95
CA PRO A 294 21.84 -7.14 13.87
C PRO A 294 20.58 -6.49 14.47
N ALA A 295 19.44 -6.50 13.77
CA ALA A 295 18.19 -5.97 14.31
C ALA A 295 17.67 -6.73 15.55
N ASN A 296 17.96 -8.03 15.67
CA ASN A 296 17.53 -8.84 16.82
C ASN A 296 18.62 -9.06 17.86
N LEU A 297 19.90 -8.99 17.47
CA LEU A 297 21.04 -9.18 18.37
C LEU A 297 21.44 -7.91 19.12
N TYR A 298 21.36 -6.76 18.48
CA TYR A 298 21.76 -5.50 19.10
C TYR A 298 20.63 -4.90 19.96
N PRO A 299 20.97 -4.04 20.94
CA PRO A 299 19.96 -3.38 21.74
C PRO A 299 19.12 -2.44 20.88
N ILE A 300 17.81 -2.53 21.05
CA ILE A 300 16.84 -1.63 20.41
C ILE A 300 16.65 -0.35 21.23
N MET A 301 16.77 -0.48 22.54
CA MET A 301 16.70 0.62 23.50
C MET A 301 17.68 0.36 24.63
N THR A 302 18.29 1.43 25.16
CA THR A 302 19.04 1.36 26.42
C THR A 302 18.37 2.26 27.43
N THR A 303 17.96 1.66 28.55
CA THR A 303 17.31 2.38 29.65
C THR A 303 18.36 2.71 30.69
N THR A 304 18.51 3.99 31.00
CA THR A 304 19.42 4.47 32.04
C THR A 304 18.60 4.93 33.24
N SER A 305 18.84 4.33 34.39
CA SER A 305 18.22 4.71 35.67
C SER A 305 19.31 4.75 36.74
N LEU A 306 19.39 5.84 37.50
CA LEU A 306 20.33 6.01 38.62
C LEU A 306 21.79 5.65 38.27
N GLY A 307 22.24 6.00 37.07
CA GLY A 307 23.60 5.74 36.57
C GLY A 307 23.86 4.33 36.02
N HIS A 308 22.92 3.39 36.16
CA HIS A 308 23.00 2.06 35.56
C HIS A 308 22.29 2.03 34.20
N SER A 309 23.03 1.66 33.15
CA SER A 309 22.50 1.44 31.80
C SER A 309 22.16 -0.05 31.60
N GLN A 310 20.90 -0.35 31.31
CA GLN A 310 20.46 -1.68 30.91
C GLN A 310 20.06 -1.66 29.43
N PRO A 311 20.87 -2.28 28.55
CA PRO A 311 20.49 -2.47 27.15
C PRO A 311 19.47 -3.60 27.02
N SER A 312 18.35 -3.34 26.33
CA SER A 312 17.34 -4.36 26.00
C SER A 312 17.29 -4.57 24.50
N THR A 313 17.33 -5.84 24.06
CA THR A 313 17.01 -6.24 22.69
C THR A 313 15.49 -6.25 22.48
N ILE A 314 15.01 -6.53 21.26
CA ILE A 314 13.56 -6.68 21.00
C ILE A 314 12.98 -7.80 21.89
N ILE A 315 13.63 -8.98 21.91
CA ILE A 315 13.20 -10.11 22.75
C ILE A 315 13.33 -9.76 24.24
N GLY A 316 14.42 -9.11 24.65
CA GLY A 316 14.58 -8.65 26.03
C GLY A 316 13.44 -7.74 26.46
N GLY A 317 13.11 -6.74 25.63
CA GLY A 317 11.99 -5.83 25.91
C GLY A 317 10.63 -6.51 25.96
N VAL A 318 10.40 -7.56 25.15
CA VAL A 318 9.18 -8.39 25.22
C VAL A 318 9.13 -9.16 26.54
N VAL A 319 10.24 -9.76 26.97
CA VAL A 319 10.33 -10.51 28.24
C VAL A 319 10.12 -9.57 29.43
N ASP A 320 10.75 -8.39 29.43
CA ASP A 320 10.60 -7.38 30.48
C ASP A 320 9.11 -6.98 30.62
N LEU A 321 8.45 -6.68 29.50
CA LEU A 321 7.02 -6.34 29.48
C LEU A 321 6.11 -7.48 29.94
N TRP A 322 6.47 -8.71 29.60
CA TRP A 322 5.76 -9.89 30.04
C TRP A 322 5.83 -10.08 31.56
N GLN A 323 7.02 -9.90 32.14
CA GLN A 323 7.23 -10.00 33.59
C GLN A 323 6.53 -8.89 34.37
N MET A 324 6.43 -7.68 33.80
CA MET A 324 5.67 -6.56 34.36
C MET A 324 4.13 -6.73 34.25
N GLY A 325 3.64 -7.87 33.75
CA GLY A 325 2.21 -8.16 33.65
C GLY A 325 1.51 -7.56 32.42
N SER A 326 2.24 -6.84 31.56
CA SER A 326 1.71 -6.21 30.34
C SER A 326 1.67 -7.18 29.15
N TRP A 327 1.11 -8.37 29.36
CA TRP A 327 1.02 -9.47 28.38
C TRP A 327 0.49 -9.04 26.99
N PRO A 328 -0.58 -8.21 26.88
CA PRO A 328 -1.07 -7.78 25.58
C PRO A 328 -0.06 -6.95 24.78
N VAL A 329 0.67 -6.03 25.45
CA VAL A 329 1.65 -5.16 24.80
C VAL A 329 2.86 -5.97 24.34
N ALA A 330 3.36 -6.86 25.19
CA ALA A 330 4.46 -7.78 24.86
C ALA A 330 4.12 -8.64 23.64
N SER A 331 2.90 -9.15 23.56
CA SER A 331 2.42 -9.98 22.44
C SER A 331 2.36 -9.19 21.12
N VAL A 332 1.88 -7.94 21.14
CA VAL A 332 1.85 -7.08 19.94
C VAL A 332 3.25 -6.82 19.42
N ILE A 333 4.20 -6.47 20.30
CA ILE A 333 5.60 -6.20 19.91
C ILE A 333 6.25 -7.48 19.36
N PHE A 334 6.09 -8.62 20.04
CA PHE A 334 6.63 -9.90 19.57
C PHE A 334 6.14 -10.27 18.16
N VAL A 335 4.82 -10.19 17.94
CA VAL A 335 4.22 -10.52 16.65
C VAL A 335 4.67 -9.53 15.56
N ALA A 336 4.64 -8.23 15.85
CA ALA A 336 4.98 -7.20 14.87
C ALA A 336 6.46 -7.17 14.49
N SER A 337 7.37 -7.47 15.43
CA SER A 337 8.82 -7.31 15.23
C SER A 337 9.53 -8.60 14.85
N ILE A 338 8.97 -9.76 15.21
CA ILE A 338 9.60 -11.06 14.93
C ILE A 338 8.77 -11.85 13.92
N LEU A 339 7.53 -12.18 14.28
CA LEU A 339 6.71 -13.08 13.47
C LEU A 339 6.35 -12.48 12.10
N VAL A 340 5.99 -11.20 12.05
CA VAL A 340 5.61 -10.51 10.81
C VAL A 340 6.76 -10.40 9.81
N PRO A 341 7.97 -9.90 10.16
CA PRO A 341 9.10 -9.85 9.23
C PRO A 341 9.52 -11.24 8.74
N VAL A 342 9.62 -12.22 9.64
CA VAL A 342 9.95 -13.62 9.28
C VAL A 342 8.89 -14.18 8.34
N GLY A 343 7.61 -14.01 8.67
CA GLY A 343 6.48 -14.46 7.86
C GLY A 343 6.51 -13.87 6.45
N LYS A 344 6.82 -12.57 6.30
CA LYS A 344 6.98 -11.94 4.98
C LYS A 344 8.13 -12.51 4.18
N VAL A 345 9.30 -12.67 4.80
CA VAL A 345 10.49 -13.22 4.13
C VAL A 345 10.20 -14.65 3.64
N VAL A 346 9.64 -15.49 4.49
CA VAL A 346 9.27 -16.88 4.15
C VAL A 346 8.21 -16.91 3.04
N ALA A 347 7.14 -16.10 3.16
CA ALA A 347 6.06 -16.07 2.18
C ALA A 347 6.54 -15.59 0.80
N LEU A 348 7.36 -14.53 0.74
CA LEU A 348 7.90 -14.03 -0.53
C LEU A 348 8.94 -14.99 -1.13
N ALA A 349 9.81 -15.59 -0.31
CA ALA A 349 10.75 -16.61 -0.77
C ALA A 349 10.02 -17.83 -1.35
N TRP A 350 8.98 -18.29 -0.65
CA TRP A 350 8.11 -19.37 -1.12
C TRP A 350 7.42 -19.01 -2.44
N LEU A 351 6.86 -17.81 -2.57
CA LEU A 351 6.25 -17.34 -3.83
C LEU A 351 7.28 -17.33 -4.97
N CYS A 352 8.51 -16.86 -4.72
CA CYS A 352 9.57 -16.88 -5.73
C CYS A 352 9.98 -18.29 -6.16
N LEU A 353 9.96 -19.28 -5.27
CA LEU A 353 10.20 -20.69 -5.60
C LEU A 353 9.01 -21.31 -6.34
N ALA A 354 7.79 -21.03 -5.87
CA ALA A 354 6.55 -21.59 -6.40
C ALA A 354 6.23 -21.09 -7.82
N VAL A 355 6.65 -19.87 -8.18
CA VAL A 355 6.53 -19.34 -9.56
C VAL A 355 7.25 -20.23 -10.59
N ARG A 356 8.29 -20.98 -10.19
CA ARG A 356 8.99 -21.93 -11.09
C ARG A 356 8.16 -23.16 -11.44
N HIS A 357 7.15 -23.48 -10.62
CA HIS A 357 6.26 -24.63 -10.78
C HIS A 357 4.83 -24.09 -10.92
N SER A 358 4.51 -23.54 -12.09
CA SER A 358 3.24 -22.83 -12.34
C SER A 358 2.10 -23.77 -12.72
N ASP A 359 1.23 -24.03 -11.74
CA ASP A 359 -0.06 -24.69 -11.95
C ASP A 359 -1.20 -23.68 -11.74
N GLU A 360 -2.13 -23.57 -12.69
CA GLU A 360 -3.26 -22.63 -12.60
C GLU A 360 -4.15 -22.90 -11.38
N LEU A 361 -4.31 -24.18 -10.99
CA LEU A 361 -5.13 -24.59 -9.85
C LEU A 361 -4.66 -23.96 -8.53
N HIS A 362 -3.35 -23.77 -8.35
CA HIS A 362 -2.77 -23.19 -7.14
C HIS A 362 -2.52 -21.67 -7.25
N ALA A 363 -2.65 -21.08 -8.45
CA ALA A 363 -2.37 -19.67 -8.69
C ALA A 363 -3.28 -18.73 -7.88
N SER A 364 -4.54 -19.11 -7.66
CA SER A 364 -5.47 -18.35 -6.82
C SER A 364 -4.99 -18.27 -5.35
N THR A 365 -4.63 -19.41 -4.76
CA THR A 365 -4.09 -19.48 -3.39
C THR A 365 -2.79 -18.68 -3.24
N ARG A 366 -1.89 -18.78 -4.21
CA ARG A 366 -0.64 -18.02 -4.25
C ARG A 366 -0.89 -16.50 -4.38
N THR A 367 -1.87 -16.09 -5.18
CA THR A 367 -2.29 -14.68 -5.28
C THR A 367 -2.86 -14.17 -3.96
N ARG A 368 -3.65 -14.98 -3.25
CA ARG A 368 -4.17 -14.62 -1.92
C ARG A 368 -3.04 -14.46 -0.90
N LEU A 369 -2.04 -15.35 -0.91
CA LEU A 369 -0.85 -15.21 -0.07
C LEU A 369 -0.08 -13.92 -0.39
N TYR A 370 0.12 -13.61 -1.68
CA TYR A 370 0.74 -12.36 -2.10
C TYR A 370 -0.02 -11.13 -1.56
N ARG A 371 -1.35 -11.07 -1.74
CA ARG A 371 -2.18 -9.98 -1.19
C ARG A 371 -2.07 -9.86 0.33
N LEU A 372 -1.98 -10.98 1.04
CA LEU A 372 -1.77 -10.98 2.50
C LEU A 372 -0.40 -10.38 2.85
N THR A 373 0.66 -10.76 2.13
CA THR A 373 2.00 -10.18 2.36
C THR A 373 2.06 -8.69 2.07
N GLU A 374 1.36 -8.22 1.05
CA GLU A 374 1.25 -6.80 0.71
C GLU A 374 0.44 -6.03 1.75
N LEU A 375 -0.67 -6.62 2.23
CA LEU A 375 -1.50 -6.04 3.29
C LEU A 375 -0.70 -5.86 4.58
N ILE A 376 0.01 -6.89 5.04
CA ILE A 376 0.87 -6.84 6.24
C ILE A 376 2.09 -5.94 5.99
N GLY A 377 2.46 -5.74 4.72
CA GLY A 377 3.44 -4.80 4.17
C GLY A 377 3.63 -3.55 5.03
N ARG A 378 2.64 -2.66 4.98
CA ARG A 378 2.67 -1.34 5.62
C ARG A 378 2.70 -1.38 7.16
N TRP A 379 2.09 -2.39 7.78
CA TRP A 379 1.94 -2.50 9.24
C TRP A 379 3.24 -2.92 9.93
N SER A 380 4.18 -3.50 9.19
CA SER A 380 5.48 -3.89 9.76
C SER A 380 6.33 -2.71 10.25
N MET A 381 5.95 -1.47 9.93
CA MET A 381 6.65 -0.26 10.42
C MET A 381 6.15 0.21 11.81
N VAL A 382 5.09 -0.39 12.37
CA VAL A 382 4.55 0.00 13.70
C VAL A 382 5.66 0.08 14.75
N ASP A 383 6.54 -0.92 14.81
CA ASP A 383 7.55 -1.01 15.88
C ASP A 383 8.63 0.09 15.79
N VAL A 384 9.03 0.52 14.59
CA VAL A 384 9.94 1.67 14.41
C VAL A 384 9.32 2.93 15.01
N PHE A 385 8.02 3.13 14.80
CA PHE A 385 7.29 4.26 15.38
C PHE A 385 7.15 4.13 16.90
N VAL A 386 6.86 2.93 17.42
CA VAL A 386 6.81 2.69 18.87
C VAL A 386 8.12 3.08 19.54
N VAL A 387 9.26 2.64 19.01
CA VAL A 387 10.59 2.98 19.56
C VAL A 387 10.84 4.49 19.49
N ALA A 388 10.55 5.13 18.34
CA ALA A 388 10.75 6.57 18.17
C ALA A 388 9.91 7.40 19.16
N ILE A 389 8.64 7.02 19.36
CA ILE A 389 7.74 7.70 20.30
C ILE A 389 8.19 7.46 21.74
N LEU A 390 8.53 6.23 22.11
CA LEU A 390 8.97 5.89 23.46
C LEU A 390 10.22 6.67 23.88
N VAL A 391 11.19 6.81 22.96
CA VAL A 391 12.40 7.62 23.16
C VAL A 391 12.06 9.09 23.42
N ALA A 392 11.14 9.66 22.62
CA ALA A 392 10.73 11.05 22.79
C ALA A 392 9.93 11.28 24.08
N LEU A 393 9.06 10.34 24.44
CA LEU A 393 8.21 10.43 25.63
C LEU A 393 9.00 10.37 26.95
N ILE A 394 10.03 9.52 27.04
CA ILE A 394 10.71 9.27 28.33
C ILE A 394 11.79 10.31 28.64
N ARG A 395 12.38 10.96 27.63
CA ARG A 395 13.36 12.04 27.87
C ARG A 395 12.79 13.22 28.67
N ALA A 396 11.48 13.35 28.68
CA ALA A 396 10.80 14.45 29.32
C ALA A 396 10.64 14.27 30.86
N GLY A 397 11.04 13.12 31.43
CA GLY A 397 11.18 12.87 32.87
C GLY A 397 12.66 12.95 33.34
N SER A 398 12.92 13.50 34.52
CA SER A 398 14.29 13.77 35.03
C SER A 398 15.01 12.56 35.65
N LEU A 399 14.34 11.40 35.78
CA LEU A 399 14.86 10.26 36.53
C LEU A 399 15.26 9.05 35.67
N MET A 400 14.73 8.93 34.45
CA MET A 400 15.02 7.83 33.52
C MET A 400 15.17 8.35 32.10
N SER A 401 16.20 7.89 31.37
CA SER A 401 16.35 8.20 29.95
C SER A 401 16.44 6.92 29.13
N ILE A 402 15.65 6.84 28.05
CA ILE A 402 15.70 5.76 27.08
C ILE A 402 16.33 6.31 25.80
N THR A 403 17.46 5.75 25.41
CA THR A 403 18.11 6.10 24.15
C THR A 403 17.92 5.00 23.12
N PRO A 404 17.70 5.36 21.83
CA PRO A 404 17.56 4.37 20.76
C PRO A 404 18.89 3.68 20.54
N GLY A 405 18.87 2.35 20.51
CA GLY A 405 20.05 1.55 20.21
C GLY A 405 20.26 1.35 18.70
N PRO A 406 21.42 0.83 18.28
CA PRO A 406 21.78 0.64 16.87
C PRO A 406 20.86 -0.35 16.14
N ALA A 407 20.15 -1.23 16.86
CA ALA A 407 19.19 -2.14 16.25
C ALA A 407 18.02 -1.42 15.57
N ALA A 408 17.68 -0.19 15.98
CA ALA A 408 16.56 0.56 15.41
C ALA A 408 16.74 0.83 13.91
N LEU A 409 17.96 1.19 13.50
CA LEU A 409 18.28 1.43 12.10
C LEU A 409 18.28 0.13 11.29
N ALA A 410 18.87 -0.93 11.84
CA ALA A 410 18.87 -2.25 11.19
C ALA A 410 17.44 -2.77 11.00
N PHE A 411 16.60 -2.66 12.02
CA PHE A 411 15.19 -3.06 11.99
C PHE A 411 14.39 -2.24 10.97
N ALA A 412 14.53 -0.91 10.98
CA ALA A 412 13.89 -0.04 9.98
C ALA A 412 14.29 -0.44 8.55
N GLY A 413 15.56 -0.77 8.35
CA GLY A 413 16.04 -1.27 7.08
C GLY A 413 15.38 -2.59 6.67
N VAL A 414 15.19 -3.56 7.58
CA VAL A 414 14.51 -4.84 7.27
C VAL A 414 13.09 -4.57 6.75
N VAL A 415 12.37 -3.67 7.42
CA VAL A 415 11.00 -3.28 7.02
C VAL A 415 11.00 -2.65 5.62
N VAL A 416 11.91 -1.71 5.35
CA VAL A 416 12.01 -1.06 4.04
C VAL A 416 12.41 -2.06 2.95
N LEU A 417 13.41 -2.92 3.18
CA LEU A 417 13.84 -3.92 2.19
C LEU A 417 12.77 -4.96 1.89
N THR A 418 12.04 -5.44 2.91
CA THR A 418 10.94 -6.39 2.69
C THR A 418 9.75 -5.74 1.99
N MET A 419 9.47 -4.46 2.24
CA MET A 419 8.47 -3.69 1.48
C MET A 419 8.87 -3.55 0.00
N LEU A 420 10.12 -3.16 -0.26
CA LEU A 420 10.66 -3.06 -1.61
C LEU A 420 10.69 -4.44 -2.32
N ALA A 421 10.97 -5.52 -1.59
CA ALA A 421 10.95 -6.88 -2.13
C ALA A 421 9.54 -7.25 -2.63
N ALA A 422 8.49 -6.93 -1.85
CA ALA A 422 7.10 -7.13 -2.24
C ALA A 422 6.70 -6.28 -3.45
N MET A 423 7.11 -5.01 -3.50
CA MET A 423 6.81 -4.09 -4.62
C MET A 423 7.54 -4.46 -5.92
N THR A 424 8.68 -5.15 -5.83
CA THR A 424 9.45 -5.57 -7.02
C THR A 424 9.03 -6.92 -7.56
N PHE A 425 8.30 -7.72 -6.76
CA PHE A 425 7.71 -8.98 -7.19
C PHE A 425 6.53 -8.73 -8.13
N ASP A 426 6.58 -9.28 -9.35
CA ASP A 426 5.50 -9.15 -10.33
C ASP A 426 4.45 -10.27 -10.12
N PRO A 427 3.25 -9.97 -9.57
CA PRO A 427 2.24 -10.99 -9.27
C PRO A 427 1.75 -11.75 -10.51
N ARG A 428 1.91 -11.18 -11.70
CA ARG A 428 1.52 -11.82 -12.97
C ARG A 428 2.32 -13.10 -13.25
N LEU A 429 3.54 -13.18 -12.72
CA LEU A 429 4.37 -14.38 -12.83
C LEU A 429 3.77 -15.59 -12.11
N ILE A 430 2.90 -15.39 -11.10
CA ILE A 430 2.20 -16.50 -10.43
C ILE A 430 1.30 -17.25 -11.40
N TRP A 431 0.77 -16.54 -12.39
CA TRP A 431 -0.18 -17.06 -13.35
C TRP A 431 0.49 -17.54 -14.64
N ASP A 432 1.73 -17.14 -14.93
CA ASP A 432 2.45 -17.55 -16.15
C ASP A 432 2.77 -19.05 -16.12
N GLY A 433 2.09 -19.82 -16.99
CA GLY A 433 2.37 -21.25 -17.15
C GLY A 433 3.74 -21.48 -17.79
N PRO A 434 4.30 -22.71 -17.73
CA PRO A 434 5.62 -23.03 -18.28
C PRO A 434 5.77 -22.66 -19.77
N ASP A 435 4.68 -22.76 -20.55
CA ASP A 435 4.67 -22.63 -22.02
C ASP A 435 4.52 -21.19 -22.57
N HIS A 436 4.33 -20.15 -21.75
CA HIS A 436 4.01 -18.80 -22.25
C HIS A 436 5.13 -17.77 -22.10
N SER A 437 6.33 -18.21 -21.68
CA SER A 437 7.49 -17.33 -21.51
C SER A 437 8.39 -17.22 -22.76
N ARG A 438 8.09 -17.98 -23.82
CA ARG A 438 8.64 -17.76 -25.17
C ARG A 438 7.57 -17.09 -26.06
N PRO A 439 7.87 -15.94 -26.68
CA PRO A 439 7.04 -15.45 -27.77
C PRO A 439 7.00 -16.53 -28.87
N GLN A 440 5.85 -17.16 -29.08
CA GLN A 440 5.65 -18.20 -30.10
C GLN A 440 5.95 -17.71 -31.53
N HIS A 441 6.02 -16.40 -31.76
CA HIS A 441 6.41 -15.82 -33.06
C HIS A 441 7.91 -15.98 -33.43
N LEU A 442 8.76 -16.49 -32.54
CA LEU A 442 10.16 -16.78 -32.87
C LEU A 442 10.38 -18.15 -33.53
N GLU A 443 9.42 -19.07 -33.46
CA GLU A 443 9.57 -20.40 -34.09
C GLU A 443 9.06 -20.43 -35.54
N GLU A 444 8.03 -19.67 -35.91
CA GLU A 444 7.57 -19.63 -37.31
C GLU A 444 8.57 -18.96 -38.27
N VAL A 445 9.36 -17.98 -37.81
CA VAL A 445 10.40 -17.35 -38.66
C VAL A 445 11.68 -18.20 -38.75
N ALA A 446 11.87 -19.15 -37.85
CA ALA A 446 13.01 -20.07 -37.86
C ALA A 446 12.75 -21.35 -38.65
N HIS A 447 11.48 -21.67 -38.97
CA HIS A 447 11.13 -22.83 -39.79
C HIS A 447 10.97 -22.51 -41.28
N ASP A 448 10.84 -21.22 -41.64
CA ASP A 448 10.72 -20.72 -43.01
C ASP A 448 12.00 -20.03 -43.55
N ARG A 449 13.18 -20.33 -42.96
CA ARG A 449 14.48 -19.84 -43.45
C ARG A 449 15.48 -20.94 -43.76
#